data_AF-A0A2V7F197-F1
#
_entry.id   AF-A0A2V7F197-F1
#
_cell.length_a   1.000
_cell.length_b   1.000
_cell.length_c   1.000
_cell.angle_alpha   90.00
_cell.angle_beta   90.00
_cell.angle_gamma   90.00
#
_symmetry.space_group_name_H-M   'P 1'
#
loop_
_entity.id
_entity.type
_entity.pdbx_description
1 polymer ?
#
loop_
_entity_poly.entity_id
_entity_poly.type
_entity_poly.pdbx_seq_one_letter_code
_entity_poly.pdbx_strand_id
1 'polypeptide(L)' 'MGKKLTEAQIERYQRDGFVYPIDAFTAEEARRYRRAMEEFEAAHGTELTRGHNFKPHLLFTWVDEIVHHPAIVDAV' A
#
# COMPACT_ATOMS: atom_id res chain seq x y z
N MET A 1 -2.77 -12.25 14.07
CA MET A 1 -3.49 -10.97 14.16
C MET A 1 -3.06 -10.28 15.44
N GLY A 2 -2.05 -9.41 15.34
CA GLY A 2 -1.74 -8.43 16.37
C GLY A 2 -2.34 -7.10 15.93
N LYS A 3 -2.78 -6.25 16.85
CA LYS A 3 -3.19 -4.89 16.49
C LYS A 3 -1.94 -4.12 16.06
N LYS A 4 -1.88 -3.61 14.83
CA LYS A 4 -0.74 -2.80 14.34
C LYS A 4 -0.71 -1.41 14.97
N LEU A 5 -1.87 -0.84 15.25
CA LEU A 5 -2.00 0.50 15.84
C LEU A 5 -1.81 0.47 17.35
N THR A 6 -1.05 1.45 17.86
CA THR A 6 -0.98 1.75 19.29
C THR A 6 -2.26 2.46 19.76
N GLU A 7 -2.53 2.45 21.06
CA GLU A 7 -3.71 3.14 21.62
C GLU A 7 -3.73 4.64 21.26
N ALA A 8 -2.59 5.32 21.36
CA ALA A 8 -2.46 6.72 20.97
C ALA A 8 -2.75 6.97 19.47
N GLN A 9 -2.41 6.00 18.61
CA GLN A 9 -2.75 6.06 17.18
C GLN A 9 -4.25 5.86 16.94
N ILE A 10 -4.90 4.98 17.70
CA ILE A 10 -6.35 4.77 17.66
C ILE A 10 -7.10 6.03 18.12
N GLU A 11 -6.70 6.61 19.26
CA GLU A 11 -7.29 7.86 19.77
C GLU A 11 -7.15 9.01 18.77
N ARG A 12 -5.97 9.13 18.13
CA ARG A 12 -5.74 10.14 17.09
C ARG A 12 -6.63 9.91 15.89
N TYR A 13 -6.78 8.67 15.42
CA TYR A 13 -7.68 8.34 14.33
C TYR A 13 -9.13 8.72 14.65
N GLN A 14 -9.61 8.40 15.85
CA GLN A 14 -10.96 8.72 16.29
C GLN A 14 -11.23 10.23 16.35
N ARG A 15 -10.24 11.01 16.80
CA ARG A 15 -10.38 12.48 16.93
C ARG A 15 -10.23 13.20 15.58
N ASP A 16 -9.23 12.82 14.80
CA ASP A 16 -8.79 13.60 13.63
C ASP A 16 -9.31 13.00 12.30
N GLY A 17 -9.88 11.78 12.33
CA GLY A 17 -10.38 11.06 11.16
C GLY A 17 -9.30 10.39 10.30
N PHE A 18 -8.03 10.51 10.69
CA PHE A 18 -6.88 9.88 10.02
C PHE A 18 -5.74 9.64 11.02
N VAL A 19 -4.78 8.79 10.65
CA VAL A 19 -3.60 8.50 11.47
C VAL A 19 -2.37 8.27 10.60
N TYR A 20 -1.27 8.94 10.91
CA TYR A 20 0.05 8.72 10.32
C TYR A 20 1.16 9.15 11.29
N PRO A 21 2.39 8.62 11.16
CA PRO A 21 2.81 7.54 10.26
C PRO A 21 2.33 6.15 10.72
N ILE A 22 2.30 5.21 9.78
CA ILE A 22 2.19 3.76 10.01
C ILE A 22 3.31 3.09 9.21
N ASP A 23 4.21 2.39 9.89
CA ASP A 23 5.29 1.66 9.23
C ASP A 23 4.77 0.34 8.66
N ALA A 24 4.22 0.40 7.45
CA ALA A 24 3.66 -0.75 6.76
C ALA A 24 4.73 -1.57 6.02
N PHE A 25 5.71 -0.91 5.40
CA PHE A 25 6.73 -1.52 4.57
C PHE A 25 8.13 -1.10 5.00
N THR A 26 9.08 -2.02 4.85
CA THR A 26 10.50 -1.67 4.85
C THR A 26 10.85 -0.83 3.62
N ALA A 27 11.96 -0.11 3.68
CA ALA A 27 12.45 0.66 2.54
C ALA A 27 12.76 -0.24 1.32
N GLU A 28 13.12 -1.51 1.55
CA GLU A 28 13.38 -2.47 0.48
C GLU A 28 12.10 -2.91 -0.23
N GLU A 29 11.06 -3.28 0.53
CA GLU A 29 9.75 -3.61 -0.03
C GLU A 29 9.16 -2.45 -0.81
N ALA A 30 9.22 -1.24 -0.26
CA ALA A 30 8.77 -0.03 -0.95
C ALA A 30 9.51 0.19 -2.28
N ARG A 31 10.83 -0.05 -2.32
CA ARG A 31 11.62 0.02 -3.56
C ARG A 31 11.23 -1.07 -4.56
N ARG A 32 10.94 -2.29 -4.09
CA ARG A 32 10.50 -3.40 -4.96
C ARG A 32 9.18 -3.08 -5.65
N TYR A 33 8.18 -2.62 -4.92
CA TYR A 33 6.88 -2.24 -5.48
C TYR A 33 7.01 -1.10 -6.48
N ARG A 34 7.80 -0.09 -6.15
CA ARG A 34 8.09 1.03 -7.05
C ARG A 34 8.74 0.56 -8.35
N ARG A 35 9.75 -0.33 -8.27
CA ARG A 35 10.40 -0.87 -9.46
C ARG A 35 9.43 -1.65 -10.36
N ALA A 36 8.54 -2.45 -9.77
CA ALA A 36 7.55 -3.21 -10.54
C ALA A 36 6.61 -2.29 -11.34
N MET A 37 6.23 -1.16 -10.76
CA MET A 37 5.48 -0.11 -11.47
C MET A 37 6.31 0.49 -12.62
N GLU A 38 7.54 0.93 -12.35
CA GLU A 38 8.43 1.56 -13.34
C GLU A 38 8.75 0.59 -14.52
N GLU A 39 8.94 -0.70 -14.25
CA GLU A 39 9.14 -1.74 -15.26
C GLU A 39 7.91 -1.92 -16.16
N PHE A 40 6.70 -1.92 -15.57
CA PHE A 40 5.46 -1.97 -16.34
C PHE A 40 5.33 -0.75 -17.25
N GLU A 41 5.56 0.44 -16.72
CA GLU A 41 5.45 1.70 -17.48
C GLU A 41 6.44 1.74 -18.64
N ALA A 42 7.69 1.33 -18.40
CA ALA A 42 8.72 1.25 -19.44
C ALA A 42 8.37 0.24 -20.53
N ALA A 43 7.81 -0.93 -20.17
CA ALA A 43 7.44 -1.96 -21.13
C ALA A 43 6.26 -1.58 -22.03
N HIS A 44 5.33 -0.75 -21.54
CA HIS A 44 4.11 -0.41 -22.26
C HIS A 44 4.10 1.03 -22.81
N GLY A 45 5.12 1.84 -22.48
CA GLY A 45 5.20 3.23 -22.91
C GLY A 45 4.06 4.10 -22.38
N THR A 46 3.46 3.72 -21.25
CA THR A 46 2.33 4.41 -20.62
C THR A 46 2.48 4.40 -19.11
N GLU A 47 2.04 5.48 -18.47
CA GLU A 47 1.95 5.56 -17.01
C GLU A 47 0.85 4.63 -16.48
N LEU A 48 1.00 4.20 -15.22
CA LEU A 48 -0.02 3.46 -14.47
C LEU A 48 -1.13 4.40 -13.98
N THR A 49 -1.79 5.08 -14.92
CA THR A 49 -2.86 6.04 -14.65
C THR A 49 -4.18 5.54 -15.23
N ARG A 50 -4.53 5.95 -16.44
CA ARG A 50 -5.84 5.67 -17.04
C ARG A 50 -5.93 4.21 -17.49
N GLY A 51 -6.94 3.48 -17.00
CA GLY A 51 -7.23 2.09 -17.39
C GLY A 51 -6.65 1.04 -16.45
N HIS A 52 -5.56 1.36 -15.75
CA HIS A 52 -4.91 0.49 -14.78
C HIS A 52 -5.20 0.86 -13.32
N ASN A 53 -5.73 2.06 -13.07
CA ASN A 53 -6.01 2.57 -11.72
C ASN A 53 -7.28 2.03 -11.07
N PHE A 54 -8.17 1.37 -11.81
CA PHE A 54 -9.36 0.74 -11.25
C PHE A 54 -9.07 -0.71 -10.87
N LYS A 55 -9.10 -1.00 -9.58
CA LYS A 55 -8.78 -2.33 -9.01
C LYS A 55 -7.44 -2.92 -9.53
N PRO A 56 -6.32 -2.19 -9.40
CA PRO A 56 -5.02 -2.63 -9.90
C PRO A 56 -4.54 -3.97 -9.31
N HIS A 57 -4.99 -4.34 -8.11
CA HIS A 57 -4.73 -5.66 -7.51
C HIS A 57 -5.28 -6.83 -8.34
N LEU A 58 -6.26 -6.61 -9.22
CA LEU A 58 -6.74 -7.65 -10.15
C LEU A 58 -5.83 -7.82 -11.37
N LEU A 59 -4.96 -6.84 -11.64
CA LEU A 59 -4.07 -6.82 -12.81
C LEU A 59 -2.62 -7.12 -12.43
N PHE A 60 -2.22 -6.74 -11.21
CA PHE A 60 -0.84 -6.76 -10.77
C PHE A 60 -0.71 -7.50 -9.44
N THR A 61 0.00 -8.62 -9.45
CA THR A 61 0.27 -9.42 -8.23
C THR A 61 0.99 -8.61 -7.17
N TRP A 62 1.90 -7.71 -7.55
CA TRP A 62 2.60 -6.84 -6.61
C TRP A 62 1.68 -5.80 -5.94
N VAL A 63 0.53 -5.48 -6.54
CA VAL A 63 -0.51 -4.64 -5.89
C VAL A 63 -1.42 -5.50 -5.01
N ASP A 64 -1.71 -6.74 -5.43
CA ASP A 64 -2.42 -7.71 -4.60
C ASP A 64 -1.68 -7.98 -3.28
N GLU A 65 -0.36 -8.10 -3.34
CA GLU A 65 0.51 -8.23 -2.16
C GLU A 65 0.37 -7.02 -1.21
N ILE A 66 0.26 -5.80 -1.74
CA ILE A 66 0.09 -4.58 -0.94
C ILE A 66 -1.25 -4.58 -0.20
N VAL A 67 -2.35 -4.91 -0.89
CA VAL A 67 -3.69 -4.85 -0.29
C VAL A 67 -3.94 -5.96 0.75
N HIS A 68 -3.24 -7.08 0.64
CA HIS A 68 -3.28 -8.18 1.62
C HIS A 68 -2.15 -8.13 2.65
N HIS A 69 -1.30 -7.11 2.62
CA HIS A 69 -0.14 -7.06 3.50
C HIS A 69 -0.56 -7.02 4.98
N PRO A 70 -0.03 -7.90 5.86
CA PRO A 70 -0.46 -7.96 7.25
C PRO A 70 -0.35 -6.63 7.98
N ALA A 71 0.71 -5.84 7.74
CA ALA A 71 0.86 -4.53 8.38
C ALA A 71 -0.16 -3.48 7.91
N ILE A 72 -0.85 -3.70 6.78
CA ILE A 72 -1.97 -2.89 6.32
C ILE A 72 -3.26 -3.42 6.92
N VAL A 73 -3.56 -4.71 6.78
CA VAL A 73 -4.81 -5.32 7.25
C VAL A 73 -4.93 -5.29 8.78
N ASP A 74 -3.83 -5.50 9.51
CA ASP A 74 -3.82 -5.41 10.98
C ASP A 74 -4.00 -3.96 11.50
N ALA A 75 -3.98 -2.95 10.62
CA ALA A 75 -4.19 -1.54 10.94
C ALA A 75 -5.61 -1.04 10.60
N VAL A 76 -6.47 -1.89 10.02
CA VAL A 76 -7.85 -1.59 9.59
C VAL A 76 -8.84 -2.40 10.42
#